data_AF-A0A2E7MXA5-F1
#
_entry.id   AF-A0A2E7MXA5-F1
#
_cell.length_a   1.000
_cell.length_b   1.000
_cell.length_c   1.000
_cell.angle_alpha   90.00
_cell.angle_beta   90.00
_cell.angle_gamma   90.00
#
_symmetry.space_group_name_H-M   'P 1'
#
loop_
_entity.id
_entity.type
_entity.pdbx_description
1 polymer ?
#
loop_
_entity_poly.entity_id
_entity_poly.type
_entity_poly.pdbx_seq_one_letter_code
_entity_poly.pdbx_strand_id
1 'polypeptide(L)'
;MLKHVGRMANNQSKVIVAYRVVPGEADQSVIVQTQSLAAEEHDTLIKTVEGSAGQEADEFATVMARTMLPDGSNMLARFHTQGKMMKVPSDTVEMTPTTNDVVNLAELNKIIAEQKGVTVADLALKAPEETSGSEEAPVQEATPVNQPADNDGVLSDDDLAAQYRSQADSLFKEAKRLREQAEELVPTKKKSSKKSLESV
;
A
#
# COMPACT_ATOMS: atom_id res chain seq x y z
N MET A 1 -12.39 -18.57 -0.95
CA MET A 1 -12.40 -17.18 -1.43
C MET A 1 -10.98 -16.84 -1.83
N LEU A 2 -10.74 -16.32 -3.03
CA LEU A 2 -9.40 -15.93 -3.47
C LEU A 2 -9.27 -14.41 -3.42
N LYS A 3 -8.51 -13.88 -2.45
CA LYS A 3 -8.47 -12.43 -2.17
C LYS A 3 -7.83 -11.59 -3.28
N HIS A 4 -6.91 -12.18 -4.05
CA HIS A 4 -6.04 -11.45 -5.00
C HIS A 4 -6.37 -11.75 -6.47
N VAL A 5 -7.43 -12.50 -6.72
CA VAL A 5 -7.86 -12.85 -8.08
C VAL A 5 -8.93 -11.88 -8.54
N GLY A 6 -8.74 -11.35 -9.74
CA GLY A 6 -9.70 -10.48 -10.39
C GLY A 6 -9.71 -10.61 -11.90
N ARG A 7 -10.44 -9.69 -12.51
CA ARG A 7 -10.51 -9.50 -13.95
C ARG A 7 -10.58 -8.01 -14.27
N MET A 8 -10.14 -7.64 -15.45
CA MET A 8 -10.33 -6.27 -15.93
C MET A 8 -11.80 -6.03 -16.29
N ALA A 9 -12.35 -4.88 -15.91
CA ALA A 9 -13.74 -4.52 -16.19
C ALA A 9 -14.03 -4.36 -17.69
N ASN A 10 -13.03 -3.93 -18.48
CA ASN A 10 -13.19 -3.61 -19.89
C ASN A 10 -13.22 -4.82 -20.82
N ASN A 11 -12.40 -5.84 -20.57
CA ASN A 11 -12.18 -6.98 -21.46
C ASN A 11 -12.32 -8.34 -20.75
N GLN A 12 -12.60 -8.33 -19.44
CA GLN A 12 -12.75 -9.53 -18.60
C GLN A 12 -11.50 -10.43 -18.56
N SER A 13 -10.34 -9.93 -18.99
CA SER A 13 -9.07 -10.65 -18.86
C SER A 13 -8.76 -10.91 -17.39
N LYS A 14 -8.41 -12.15 -17.07
CA LYS A 14 -8.01 -12.55 -15.71
C LYS A 14 -6.71 -11.85 -15.33
N VAL A 15 -6.69 -11.30 -14.12
CA VAL A 15 -5.54 -10.60 -13.56
C VAL A 15 -5.35 -10.99 -12.11
N ILE A 16 -4.11 -10.92 -11.66
CA ILE A 16 -3.78 -11.03 -10.23
C ILE A 16 -3.43 -9.63 -9.73
N VAL A 17 -4.04 -9.22 -8.63
CA VAL A 17 -3.75 -7.93 -8.00
C VAL A 17 -2.54 -8.09 -7.08
N ALA A 18 -1.44 -7.43 -7.44
CA ALA A 18 -0.21 -7.45 -6.64
C ALA A 18 -0.28 -6.39 -5.52
N TYR A 19 -0.70 -5.18 -5.88
CA TYR A 19 -0.94 -4.08 -4.95
C TYR A 19 -2.36 -3.55 -5.13
N ARG A 20 -3.13 -3.50 -4.05
CA ARG A 20 -4.50 -2.98 -4.08
C ARG A 20 -4.56 -1.46 -4.11
N VAL A 21 -3.60 -0.82 -3.45
CA VAL A 21 -3.42 0.63 -3.41
C VAL A 21 -1.94 0.95 -3.53
N VAL A 22 -1.61 1.87 -4.44
CA VAL A 22 -0.24 2.37 -4.61
C VAL A 22 0.03 3.49 -3.60
N PRO A 23 1.17 3.49 -2.88
CA PRO A 23 1.54 4.57 -1.97
C PRO A 23 1.57 5.93 -2.68
N GLY A 24 0.89 6.93 -2.10
CA GLY A 24 0.77 8.27 -2.70
C GLY A 24 -0.27 8.38 -3.83
N GLU A 25 -0.81 7.27 -4.34
CA GLU A 25 -1.80 7.23 -5.42
C GLU A 25 -2.96 6.28 -5.04
N ALA A 26 -3.89 6.77 -4.21
CA ALA A 26 -4.96 5.95 -3.61
C ALA A 26 -5.91 5.28 -4.64
N ASP A 27 -6.05 5.90 -5.82
CA ASP A 27 -6.92 5.43 -6.89
C ASP A 27 -6.21 4.48 -7.87
N GLN A 28 -4.95 4.13 -7.62
CA GLN A 28 -4.16 3.26 -8.46
C GLN A 28 -3.88 1.93 -7.78
N SER A 29 -3.87 0.88 -8.59
CA SER A 29 -3.54 -0.48 -8.21
C SER A 29 -2.48 -1.03 -9.17
N VAL A 30 -1.82 -2.11 -8.78
CA VAL A 30 -0.86 -2.79 -9.64
C VAL A 30 -1.29 -4.23 -9.84
N ILE A 31 -1.40 -4.60 -11.11
CA ILE A 31 -1.88 -5.90 -11.54
C ILE A 31 -0.81 -6.64 -12.33
N VAL A 32 -0.90 -7.97 -12.30
CA VAL A 32 -0.15 -8.89 -13.14
C VAL A 32 -1.14 -9.53 -14.13
N GLN A 33 -0.88 -9.35 -15.42
CA GLN A 33 -1.65 -10.02 -16.46
C GLN A 33 -1.15 -11.45 -16.65
N THR A 34 -1.93 -12.42 -16.20
CA THR A 34 -1.55 -13.84 -16.26
C THR A 34 -1.38 -14.35 -17.68
N GLN A 35 -2.14 -13.78 -18.64
CA GLN A 35 -2.05 -14.10 -20.07
C GLN A 35 -0.70 -13.74 -20.72
N SER A 36 0.09 -12.88 -20.09
CA SER A 36 1.37 -12.41 -20.63
C SER A 36 2.57 -13.22 -20.13
N LEU A 37 2.35 -14.15 -19.20
CA LEU A 37 3.38 -14.93 -18.52
C LEU A 37 3.72 -16.21 -19.30
N ALA A 38 4.94 -16.70 -19.13
CA ALA A 38 5.29 -18.04 -19.58
C ALA A 38 4.53 -19.10 -18.76
N ALA A 39 4.32 -20.30 -19.31
CA ALA A 39 3.53 -21.35 -18.64
C ALA A 39 4.06 -21.69 -17.23
N GLU A 40 5.39 -21.79 -17.07
CA GLU A 40 6.01 -22.12 -15.78
C GLU A 40 5.88 -20.99 -14.73
N GLU A 41 6.00 -19.73 -15.17
CA GLU A 41 5.78 -18.56 -14.33
C GLU A 41 4.31 -18.44 -13.91
N HIS A 42 3.41 -18.71 -14.85
CA HIS A 42 1.97 -18.73 -14.64
C HIS A 42 1.60 -19.77 -13.56
N ASP A 43 2.04 -21.02 -13.71
CA ASP A 43 1.69 -22.08 -12.78
C ASP A 43 2.24 -21.80 -11.37
N THR A 44 3.45 -21.25 -11.29
CA THR A 44 4.03 -20.82 -10.01
C THR A 44 3.22 -19.69 -9.39
N LEU A 45 2.84 -18.68 -10.17
CA LEU A 45 2.00 -17.58 -9.70
C LEU A 45 0.66 -18.07 -9.16
N ILE A 46 -0.07 -18.91 -9.92
CA ILE A 46 -1.38 -19.42 -9.51
C ILE A 46 -1.26 -20.25 -8.24
N LYS A 47 -0.28 -21.14 -8.16
CA LYS A 47 -0.03 -21.95 -6.96
C LYS A 47 0.25 -21.08 -5.73
N THR A 48 1.02 -20.00 -5.89
CA THR A 48 1.33 -19.08 -4.79
C THR A 48 0.12 -18.26 -4.37
N VAL A 49 -0.71 -17.83 -5.32
CA VAL A 49 -1.98 -17.15 -5.03
C VAL A 49 -2.92 -18.06 -4.25
N GLU A 50 -3.10 -19.31 -4.67
CA GLU A 50 -4.01 -20.27 -4.04
C GLU A 50 -3.49 -20.80 -2.69
N GLY A 51 -2.18 -20.71 -2.44
CA GLY A 51 -1.55 -21.13 -1.20
C GLY A 51 -1.93 -20.28 0.02
N SER A 52 -1.66 -20.82 1.22
CA SER A 52 -1.94 -20.13 2.50
C SER A 52 -1.29 -18.76 2.57
N ALA A 53 0.00 -18.69 2.22
CA ALA A 53 0.77 -17.46 2.16
C ALA A 53 0.10 -16.36 1.33
N GLY A 54 -0.43 -16.71 0.15
CA GLY A 54 -1.15 -15.78 -0.72
C GLY A 54 -2.47 -15.32 -0.11
N GLN A 55 -3.23 -16.24 0.47
CA GLN A 55 -4.54 -15.92 1.05
C GLN A 55 -4.47 -15.18 2.40
N GLU A 56 -3.39 -15.34 3.16
CA GLU A 56 -3.19 -14.65 4.43
C GLU A 56 -2.68 -13.22 4.24
N ALA A 57 -1.91 -12.95 3.19
CA ALA A 57 -1.34 -11.63 2.93
C ALA A 57 -2.42 -10.60 2.56
N ASP A 58 -2.30 -9.40 3.15
CA ASP A 58 -3.10 -8.23 2.78
C ASP A 58 -2.76 -7.75 1.36
N GLU A 59 -1.46 -7.75 1.03
CA GLU A 59 -0.93 -7.36 -0.28
C GLU A 59 -0.11 -8.50 -0.87
N PHE A 60 -0.51 -9.00 -2.03
CA PHE A 60 0.10 -10.17 -2.66
C PHE A 60 1.57 -9.95 -3.04
N ALA A 61 1.95 -8.70 -3.33
CA ALA A 61 3.33 -8.34 -3.63
C ALA A 61 4.33 -8.74 -2.52
N THR A 62 3.91 -8.75 -1.24
CA THR A 62 4.76 -9.22 -0.13
C THR A 62 5.12 -10.70 -0.25
N VAL A 63 4.19 -11.51 -0.77
CA VAL A 63 4.39 -12.94 -1.03
C VAL A 63 5.23 -13.13 -2.28
N MET A 64 4.97 -12.35 -3.34
CA MET A 64 5.79 -12.37 -4.56
C MET A 64 7.25 -12.01 -4.26
N ALA A 65 7.48 -11.06 -3.35
CA ALA A 65 8.82 -10.61 -2.94
C ALA A 65 9.64 -11.69 -2.22
N ARG A 66 9.02 -12.79 -1.74
CA ARG A 66 9.72 -13.93 -1.14
C ARG A 66 9.63 -15.21 -1.97
N THR A 67 8.88 -15.20 -3.07
CA THR A 67 8.65 -16.38 -3.89
C THR A 67 9.71 -16.46 -4.99
N MET A 68 10.36 -17.62 -5.10
CA MET A 68 11.28 -17.93 -6.20
C MET A 68 10.51 -18.55 -7.36
N LEU A 69 10.82 -18.10 -8.57
CA LEU A 69 10.38 -18.71 -9.81
C LEU A 69 11.24 -19.96 -10.14
N PRO A 70 10.80 -20.80 -11.09
CA PRO A 70 11.54 -22.01 -11.50
C PRO A 70 12.94 -21.71 -12.04
N ASP A 71 13.17 -20.50 -12.55
CA ASP A 71 14.48 -20.01 -13.01
C ASP A 71 15.40 -19.55 -11.87
N GLY A 72 14.94 -19.63 -10.61
CA GLY A 72 15.66 -19.18 -9.42
C GLY A 72 15.58 -17.68 -9.16
N SER A 73 14.87 -16.92 -10.00
CA SER A 73 14.70 -15.48 -9.81
C SER A 73 13.57 -15.16 -8.84
N ASN A 74 13.64 -14.00 -8.19
CA ASN A 74 12.57 -13.49 -7.36
C ASN A 74 11.35 -13.09 -8.20
N MET A 75 10.16 -13.60 -7.88
CA MET A 75 8.95 -13.39 -8.67
C MET A 75 8.60 -11.92 -8.86
N LEU A 76 8.63 -11.12 -7.78
CA LEU A 76 8.29 -9.69 -7.87
C LEU A 76 9.30 -8.93 -8.74
N ALA A 77 10.59 -9.12 -8.49
CA ALA A 77 11.64 -8.45 -9.25
C ALA A 77 11.62 -8.85 -10.72
N ARG A 78 11.38 -10.14 -11.00
CA ARG A 78 11.30 -10.67 -12.36
C ARG A 78 10.11 -10.09 -13.12
N PHE A 79 8.93 -10.05 -12.51
CA PHE A 79 7.73 -9.50 -13.18
C PHE A 79 7.82 -7.99 -13.38
N HIS A 80 8.46 -7.27 -12.46
CA HIS A 80 8.71 -5.84 -12.61
C HIS A 80 9.70 -5.55 -13.75
N THR A 81 10.85 -6.23 -13.77
CA THR A 81 11.89 -6.03 -14.81
C THR A 81 11.44 -6.43 -16.22
N GLN A 82 10.58 -7.45 -16.33
CA GLN A 82 9.99 -7.87 -17.60
C GLN A 82 8.79 -7.02 -18.06
N GLY A 83 8.35 -6.03 -17.26
CA GLY A 83 7.17 -5.22 -17.58
C GLY A 83 5.85 -5.99 -17.55
N LYS A 84 5.76 -7.06 -16.75
CA LYS A 84 4.55 -7.89 -16.58
C LYS A 84 3.59 -7.33 -15.53
N MET A 85 4.05 -6.33 -14.78
CA MET A 85 3.26 -5.56 -13.82
C MET A 85 2.80 -4.26 -14.46
N MET A 86 1.52 -3.93 -14.33
CA MET A 86 0.97 -2.70 -14.84
C MET A 86 0.24 -1.95 -13.74
N LYS A 87 0.50 -0.65 -13.65
CA LYS A 87 -0.30 0.26 -12.84
C LYS A 87 -1.59 0.58 -13.60
N VAL A 88 -2.72 0.38 -12.95
CA VAL A 88 -4.04 0.64 -13.50
C VAL A 88 -4.93 1.34 -12.48
N PRO A 89 -5.88 2.17 -12.93
CA PRO A 89 -6.91 2.72 -12.05
C PRO A 89 -7.70 1.60 -11.35
N SER A 90 -7.89 1.72 -10.04
CA SER A 90 -8.54 0.71 -9.21
C SER A 90 -10.02 0.48 -9.58
N ASP A 91 -10.66 1.45 -10.23
CA ASP A 91 -12.03 1.32 -10.76
C ASP A 91 -12.12 0.43 -12.01
N THR A 92 -11.01 0.19 -12.72
CA THR A 92 -10.96 -0.68 -13.90
C THR A 92 -10.76 -2.16 -13.57
N VAL A 93 -10.59 -2.49 -12.29
CA VAL A 93 -10.34 -3.85 -11.81
C VAL A 93 -11.54 -4.37 -11.02
N GLU A 94 -12.03 -5.54 -11.38
CA GLU A 94 -13.06 -6.28 -10.64
C GLU A 94 -12.43 -7.45 -9.91
N MET A 95 -12.59 -7.50 -8.60
CA MET A 95 -12.21 -8.64 -7.78
C MET A 95 -13.26 -9.74 -7.91
N THR A 96 -12.81 -11.00 -7.98
CA THR A 96 -13.69 -12.17 -8.07
C THR A 96 -13.36 -13.14 -6.94
N PRO A 97 -13.78 -12.84 -5.70
CA PRO A 97 -13.37 -13.62 -4.54
C PRO A 97 -13.98 -15.02 -4.53
N THR A 98 -15.17 -15.17 -5.13
CA THR A 98 -15.80 -16.45 -5.46
C THR A 98 -16.13 -16.46 -6.96
N THR A 99 -16.53 -17.61 -7.48
CA THR A 99 -16.93 -17.73 -8.90
C THR A 99 -18.14 -16.88 -9.27
N ASN A 100 -19.00 -16.54 -8.30
CA ASN A 100 -20.26 -15.82 -8.54
C ASN A 100 -20.20 -14.36 -8.09
N ASP A 101 -19.32 -14.02 -7.14
CA ASP A 101 -19.23 -12.68 -6.59
C ASP A 101 -18.20 -11.86 -7.35
N VAL A 102 -18.62 -10.66 -7.77
CA VAL A 102 -17.78 -9.69 -8.46
C VAL A 102 -17.94 -8.36 -7.73
N VAL A 103 -16.82 -7.78 -7.30
CA VAL A 103 -16.80 -6.50 -6.58
C VAL A 103 -15.73 -5.61 -7.18
N ASN A 104 -16.04 -4.35 -7.43
CA ASN A 104 -15.07 -3.40 -7.94
C ASN A 104 -13.95 -3.16 -6.90
N LEU A 105 -12.69 -3.10 -7.33
CA LEU A 105 -11.55 -2.95 -6.41
C LEU A 105 -11.58 -1.59 -5.68
N ALA A 106 -11.99 -0.50 -6.34
CA ALA A 106 -12.11 0.80 -5.69
C ALA A 106 -13.19 0.80 -4.58
N GLU A 107 -14.32 0.14 -4.81
CA GLU A 107 -15.37 -0.03 -3.81
C GLU A 107 -14.90 -0.92 -2.66
N LEU A 108 -14.23 -2.03 -2.97
CA LEU A 108 -13.69 -2.95 -1.98
C LEU A 108 -12.65 -2.25 -1.08
N ASN A 109 -11.80 -1.39 -1.64
CA ASN A 109 -10.82 -0.62 -0.87
C ASN A 109 -11.50 0.38 0.07
N LYS A 110 -12.60 1.03 -0.35
CA LYS A 110 -13.40 1.90 0.54
C LYS A 110 -14.00 1.12 1.71
N ILE A 111 -14.59 -0.04 1.43
CA ILE A 111 -15.17 -0.91 2.48
C ILE A 111 -14.10 -1.34 3.49
N ILE A 112 -12.91 -1.72 3.03
CA ILE A 112 -11.81 -2.12 3.93
C ILE A 112 -11.29 -0.93 4.73
N ALA A 113 -11.17 0.25 4.11
CA ALA A 113 -10.75 1.47 4.80
C ALA A 113 -11.73 1.83 5.93
N GLU A 114 -13.03 1.77 5.65
CA GLU A 114 -14.10 1.98 6.65
C GLU A 114 -14.04 0.94 7.78
N GLN A 115 -13.84 -0.33 7.45
CA GLN A 115 -13.70 -1.41 8.45
C GLN A 115 -12.46 -1.27 9.33
N LYS A 116 -11.34 -0.79 8.76
CA LYS A 116 -10.08 -0.56 9.47
C LYS A 116 -10.03 0.82 10.16
N GLY A 117 -10.99 1.72 9.88
CA GLY A 117 -11.03 3.08 10.43
C GLY A 117 -9.93 4.00 9.89
N VAL A 118 -9.42 3.74 8.69
CA VAL A 118 -8.31 4.48 8.04
C VAL A 118 -8.76 5.03 6.68
N THR A 119 -7.95 5.88 6.04
CA THR A 119 -8.24 6.30 4.66
C THR A 119 -7.79 5.27 3.63
N VAL A 120 -8.30 5.32 2.40
CA VAL A 120 -7.84 4.41 1.33
C VAL A 120 -6.35 4.57 1.05
N ALA A 121 -5.81 5.79 1.16
CA ALA A 121 -4.39 6.06 1.00
C ALA A 121 -3.53 5.35 2.07
N ASP A 122 -4.06 5.20 3.29
CA ASP A 122 -3.38 4.52 4.39
C ASP A 122 -3.39 2.99 4.26
N LEU A 123 -4.20 2.43 3.34
CA LEU A 123 -4.19 1.01 3.03
C LEU A 123 -3.00 0.59 2.17
N ALA A 124 -2.37 1.54 1.47
CA ALA A 124 -1.23 1.26 0.64
C ALA A 124 -0.11 0.61 1.47
N LEU A 125 0.59 -0.36 0.86
CA LEU A 125 1.74 -0.97 1.51
C LEU A 125 2.77 0.14 1.76
N LYS A 126 2.87 0.59 3.00
CA LYS A 126 3.94 1.51 3.39
C LYS A 126 5.22 0.79 3.05
N ALA A 127 6.07 1.45 2.26
CA ALA A 127 7.45 0.99 2.13
C ALA A 127 7.94 0.73 3.56
N PRO A 128 8.65 -0.38 3.81
CA PRO A 128 9.41 -0.43 5.04
C PRO A 128 10.26 0.85 5.01
N GLU A 129 9.96 1.82 5.88
CA GLU A 129 11.03 2.68 6.36
C GLU A 129 12.15 1.73 6.71
N GLU A 130 13.36 2.03 6.28
CA GLU A 130 14.51 1.16 6.47
C GLU A 130 14.70 0.85 7.97
N THR A 131 13.98 -0.15 8.48
CA THR A 131 14.42 -0.97 9.58
C THR A 131 15.49 -1.85 8.97
N SER A 132 16.66 -1.25 8.77
CA SER A 132 17.92 -1.95 8.94
C SER A 132 17.83 -2.66 10.29
N GLY A 133 17.49 -3.93 10.21
CA GLY A 133 17.10 -4.75 11.34
C GLY A 133 16.83 -6.14 10.82
N SER A 134 17.89 -6.75 10.28
CA SER A 134 17.95 -8.21 10.14
C SER A 134 17.53 -8.83 11.45
N GLU A 135 16.34 -9.43 11.49
CA GLU A 135 16.03 -10.46 12.45
C GLU A 135 16.25 -11.80 11.77
N GLU A 136 17.53 -12.08 11.48
CA GLU A 136 18.01 -13.43 11.23
C GLU A 136 18.24 -14.08 12.60
N ALA A 137 17.59 -15.22 12.80
CA ALA A 137 17.70 -16.04 13.99
C ALA A 137 19.18 -16.35 14.34
N PRO A 138 19.53 -16.48 15.64
CA PRO A 138 20.92 -16.52 16.06
C PRO A 138 21.56 -17.87 15.70
N VAL A 139 22.55 -17.84 14.80
CA VAL A 139 23.56 -18.89 14.70
C VAL A 139 24.84 -18.41 15.36
N GLN A 140 25.27 -19.14 16.38
CA GLN A 140 26.43 -18.88 17.22
C GLN A 140 27.74 -19.26 16.50
N GLU A 141 28.81 -18.52 16.86
CA GLU A 141 30.26 -18.84 16.75
C GLU A 141 30.89 -18.86 15.33
N ALA A 142 32.06 -18.26 15.03
CA ALA A 142 33.15 -17.71 15.84
C ALA A 142 34.09 -16.77 15.02
N THR A 143 34.84 -15.96 15.78
CA THR A 143 36.13 -15.28 15.51
C THR A 143 36.21 -13.97 14.69
N PRO A 144 37.00 -12.97 15.19
CA PRO A 144 37.02 -11.60 14.68
C PRO A 144 38.21 -11.32 13.73
N VAL A 145 37.99 -10.49 12.71
CA VAL A 145 39.08 -9.85 11.97
C VAL A 145 38.84 -8.33 11.94
N ASN A 146 39.83 -7.64 12.47
CA ASN A 146 39.90 -6.21 12.70
C ASN A 146 40.37 -5.48 11.43
N GLN A 147 39.59 -4.53 10.90
CA GLN A 147 40.12 -3.39 10.12
C GLN A 147 39.15 -2.18 10.17
N PRO A 148 39.66 -0.93 10.23
CA PRO A 148 38.91 0.21 10.77
C PRO A 148 38.30 1.16 9.72
N ALA A 149 37.21 1.81 10.16
CA ALA A 149 36.70 3.15 9.86
C ALA A 149 36.48 3.62 8.41
N ASP A 150 35.20 3.87 8.09
CA ASP A 150 34.75 5.18 7.60
C ASP A 150 33.47 5.57 8.35
N ASN A 151 33.52 6.70 9.08
CA ASN A 151 32.35 7.37 9.66
C ASN A 151 32.06 8.58 8.79
N ASP A 152 30.89 8.62 8.13
CA ASP A 152 30.28 9.87 7.63
C ASP A 152 28.82 9.60 7.22
N GLY A 153 27.77 10.09 7.85
CA GLY A 153 27.56 10.66 9.17
C GLY A 153 26.11 10.34 9.55
N VAL A 154 25.90 9.74 10.72
CA VAL A 154 24.57 9.61 11.33
C VAL A 154 23.94 10.99 11.43
N LEU A 155 22.71 11.17 10.90
CA LEU A 155 21.95 12.41 11.03
C LEU A 155 21.95 12.81 12.51
N SER A 156 22.42 14.02 12.83
CA SER A 156 22.41 14.47 14.21
C SER A 156 20.95 14.64 14.69
N ASP A 157 20.69 14.46 15.98
CA ASP A 157 19.36 14.63 16.55
C ASP A 157 18.76 16.02 16.25
N ASP A 158 19.62 17.03 16.07
CA ASP A 158 19.23 18.38 15.65
C ASP A 158 18.71 18.44 14.20
N ASP A 159 19.35 17.72 13.27
CA ASP A 159 18.92 17.63 11.86
C ASP A 159 17.59 16.87 11.75
N LEU A 160 17.44 15.79 12.51
CA LEU A 160 16.19 15.03 12.59
C LEU A 160 15.06 15.89 13.20
N ALA A 161 15.35 16.66 14.25
CA ALA A 161 14.39 17.58 14.85
C ALA A 161 13.99 18.71 13.89
N ALA A 162 14.90 19.24 13.08
CA ALA A 162 14.58 20.23 12.05
C ALA A 162 13.65 19.66 10.96
N GLN A 163 13.88 18.41 10.56
CA GLN A 163 13.02 17.70 9.62
C GLN A 163 11.61 17.50 10.20
N TYR A 164 11.48 17.07 11.46
CA TYR A 164 10.17 16.90 12.10
C TYR A 164 9.38 18.20 12.24
N ARG A 165 10.05 19.31 12.57
CA ARG A 165 9.39 20.62 12.62
C ARG A 165 8.86 21.04 11.25
N SER A 166 9.65 20.84 10.20
CA SER A 166 9.25 21.16 8.82
C SER A 166 8.07 20.30 8.32
N GLN A 167 8.05 19.02 8.68
CA GLN A 167 6.93 18.12 8.40
C GLN A 167 5.67 18.54 9.16
N ALA A 168 5.80 18.87 10.46
CA ALA A 168 4.69 19.33 11.27
C ALA A 168 4.06 20.64 10.76
N ASP A 169 4.89 21.60 10.33
CA ASP A 169 4.41 22.87 9.75
C ASP A 169 3.67 22.66 8.43
N SER A 170 4.11 21.69 7.63
CA SER A 170 3.45 21.34 6.37
C SER A 170 2.09 20.69 6.62
N LEU A 171 2.02 19.72 7.53
CA LEU A 171 0.79 19.07 7.95
C LEU A 171 -0.20 20.07 8.58
N PHE A 172 0.29 21.04 9.35
CA PHE A 172 -0.56 22.07 9.94
C PHE A 172 -1.20 22.96 8.87
N LYS A 173 -0.44 23.36 7.84
CA LYS A 173 -0.97 24.14 6.71
C LYS A 173 -2.03 23.35 5.94
N GLU A 174 -1.79 22.07 5.71
CA GLU A 174 -2.72 21.18 5.02
C GLU A 174 -4.00 20.94 5.83
N ALA A 175 -3.87 20.67 7.13
CA ALA A 175 -5.00 20.55 8.04
C ALA A 175 -5.83 21.84 8.13
N LYS A 176 -5.19 23.01 8.11
CA LYS A 176 -5.88 24.30 8.07
C LYS A 176 -6.66 24.47 6.76
N ARG A 177 -6.05 24.16 5.62
CA ARG A 177 -6.72 24.21 4.31
C ARG A 177 -7.93 23.29 4.25
N LEU A 178 -7.81 22.07 4.78
CA LEU A 178 -8.92 21.10 4.86
C LEU A 178 -10.05 21.60 5.76
N ARG A 179 -9.74 22.26 6.88
CA ARG A 179 -10.76 22.90 7.74
C ARG A 179 -11.49 24.04 7.05
N GLU A 180 -10.77 24.87 6.30
CA GLU A 180 -11.36 25.99 5.55
C GLU A 180 -12.30 25.47 4.45
N GLN A 181 -11.88 24.42 3.73
CA GLN A 181 -12.75 23.72 2.76
C GLN A 181 -13.99 23.10 3.42
N ALA A 182 -13.84 22.52 4.61
CA ALA A 182 -14.98 21.97 5.36
C ALA A 182 -15.96 23.07 5.82
N GLU A 183 -15.46 24.24 6.24
CA GLU A 183 -16.29 25.40 6.61
C GLU A 183 -16.97 26.07 5.40
N GLU A 184 -16.36 26.03 4.22
CA GLU A 184 -16.98 26.49 2.96
C GLU A 184 -18.13 25.57 2.54
N LEU A 185 -17.93 24.25 2.65
CA LEU A 185 -18.94 23.26 2.30
C LEU A 185 -20.12 23.24 3.28
N VAL A 186 -19.85 23.39 4.59
CA VAL A 186 -20.88 23.42 5.62
C VAL A 186 -20.54 24.51 6.65
N PRO A 187 -20.96 25.78 6.43
CA PRO A 187 -20.68 26.85 7.37
C PRO A 187 -21.38 26.57 8.70
N THR A 188 -20.60 26.36 9.75
CA THR A 188 -21.15 26.19 11.09
C THR A 188 -21.78 27.51 11.53
N LYS A 189 -23.07 27.49 11.89
CA LYS A 189 -23.77 28.66 12.42
C LYS A 189 -23.11 29.10 13.72
N LYS A 190 -22.25 30.12 13.68
CA LYS A 190 -21.86 30.87 14.89
C LYS A 190 -23.14 31.39 15.56
N LYS A 191 -23.47 30.83 16.73
CA LYS A 191 -24.49 31.40 17.62
C LYS A 191 -24.00 32.79 18.06
N SER A 192 -24.51 33.82 17.40
CA SER A 192 -24.48 35.19 17.91
C SER A 192 -25.22 35.20 19.26
N SER A 193 -24.49 35.39 20.34
CA SER A 193 -25.04 35.82 21.63
C SER A 193 -25.63 37.23 21.47
N LYS A 194 -26.88 37.32 21.01
CA LYS A 194 -27.69 38.55 21.15
C LYS A 194 -28.38 38.49 22.51
N LYS A 195 -27.75 39.19 23.45
CA LYS A 195 -28.26 39.71 24.72
C LYS A 195 -29.74 40.04 24.61
N SER A 196 -30.56 39.50 25.52
CA SER A 196 -31.98 39.81 25.62
C SER A 196 -32.20 41.30 25.88
N LEU A 197 -33.23 41.83 25.22
CA LEU A 197 -33.94 43.03 25.62
C LEU A 197 -34.64 42.75 26.95
N GLU A 198 -34.52 43.65 27.92
CA GLU A 198 -35.61 43.93 28.84
C GLU A 198 -35.70 45.44 29.04
N SER A 199 -36.89 45.94 28.75
CA SER A 199 -37.35 47.32 28.82
C SER A 199 -38.26 47.45 30.03
N VAL A 200 -37.98 48.41 30.92
CA VAL A 200 -38.94 49.26 31.65
C VAL A 200 -38.29 50.62 31.87
#